data_AF-A0AAV6TLX4-F1
#
_entry.id   AF-A0AAV6TLX4-F1
#
_cell.length_a   1.000
_cell.length_b   1.000
_cell.length_c   1.000
_cell.angle_alpha   90.00
_cell.angle_beta   90.00
_cell.angle_gamma   90.00
#
_symmetry.space_group_name_H-M   'P 1'
#
loop_
_entity.id
_entity.type
_entity.pdbx_description
1 polymer ?
#
loop_
_entity_poly.entity_id
_entity_poly.type
_entity_poly.pdbx_seq_one_letter_code
_entity_poly.pdbx_strand_id
1 'polypeptide(L)'
;YSLILKYICPHEMMNTYYIYTMNTTDCQFLATHCDSYEDFQAGKCPRNSSVVADIGFYGDTVTGLPKLSKFYIEVGKDPPYCQKNGDQPSFTN
;
A
#
# COMPACT_ATOMS: atom_id res chain seq x y z
N TYR A 1 -5.35 -26.07 10.74
CA TYR A 1 -5.27 -25.00 9.72
C TYR A 1 -3.94 -24.24 9.80
N SER A 2 -2.79 -24.92 9.69
CA SER A 2 -1.48 -24.28 9.94
C SER A 2 -0.33 -24.96 9.19
N LEU A 3 -0.45 -25.10 7.87
CA LEU A 3 0.66 -25.57 7.01
C LEU A 3 0.72 -24.92 5.61
N ILE A 4 -0.27 -24.11 5.17
CA ILE A 4 -0.32 -23.58 3.79
C ILE A 4 0.44 -22.24 3.62
N LEU A 5 0.61 -21.45 4.68
CA LEU A 5 1.25 -20.13 4.59
C LEU A 5 2.77 -20.15 4.37
N LYS A 6 3.42 -21.32 4.44
CA LYS A 6 4.90 -21.41 4.44
C LYS A 6 5.52 -21.34 3.03
N TYR A 7 4.72 -21.26 1.95
CA TYR A 7 5.23 -21.37 0.58
C TYR A 7 4.50 -20.48 -0.44
N ILE A 8 3.90 -19.36 -0.01
CA ILE A 8 3.45 -18.36 -0.97
C ILE A 8 4.61 -17.41 -1.21
N CYS A 9 5.16 -17.44 -2.42
CA CYS A 9 6.18 -16.48 -2.84
C CYS A 9 5.58 -15.05 -2.79
N PRO A 10 6.36 -14.01 -2.41
CA PRO A 10 5.88 -12.63 -2.48
C PRO A 10 5.28 -12.24 -3.84
N HIS A 11 5.72 -12.88 -4.92
CA HIS A 11 5.13 -12.74 -6.25
C HIS A 11 3.64 -13.07 -6.29
N GLU A 12 3.25 -14.21 -5.68
CA GLU A 12 1.86 -14.67 -5.62
C GLU A 12 1.02 -13.82 -4.65
N MET A 13 1.65 -13.28 -3.59
CA MET A 13 0.97 -12.37 -2.67
C MET A 13 0.46 -11.11 -3.36
N MET A 14 1.11 -10.67 -4.44
CA MET A 14 0.64 -9.51 -5.20
C MET A 14 -0.75 -9.73 -5.80
N ASN A 15 -1.05 -10.94 -6.28
CA ASN A 15 -2.38 -11.28 -6.80
C ASN A 15 -3.42 -11.20 -5.69
N THR A 16 -3.08 -11.71 -4.50
CA THR A 16 -3.94 -11.59 -3.31
C THR A 16 -4.22 -10.13 -3.00
N TYR A 17 -3.18 -9.29 -2.84
CA TYR A 17 -3.37 -7.86 -2.55
C TYR A 17 -4.23 -7.16 -3.60
N TYR A 18 -3.99 -7.45 -4.89
CA TYR A 18 -4.79 -6.89 -5.99
C TYR A 18 -6.27 -7.25 -5.85
N ILE A 19 -6.62 -8.51 -5.56
CA ILE A 19 -8.01 -8.93 -5.35
C ILE A 19 -8.63 -8.19 -4.16
N TYR A 20 -7.89 -8.01 -3.06
CA TYR A 20 -8.40 -7.29 -1.90
C TYR A 20 -8.66 -5.80 -2.18
N THR A 21 -7.95 -5.18 -3.13
CA THR A 21 -8.24 -3.79 -3.54
C THR A 21 -9.63 -3.61 -4.16
N MET A 22 -10.28 -4.70 -4.60
CA MET A 22 -11.64 -4.66 -5.15
C MET A 22 -12.71 -4.52 -4.04
N ASN A 23 -12.39 -4.88 -2.79
CA ASN A 23 -13.34 -4.76 -1.68
C ASN A 23 -13.03 -3.50 -0.85
N THR A 24 -13.75 -2.41 -1.14
CA THR A 24 -13.60 -1.11 -0.44
C THR A 24 -14.46 -0.99 0.82
N THR A 25 -15.22 -2.02 1.17
CA THR A 25 -16.15 -1.98 2.33
C THR A 25 -15.39 -1.95 3.65
N ASP A 26 -14.25 -2.64 3.73
CA ASP A 26 -13.46 -2.76 4.96
C ASP A 26 -12.47 -1.60 5.12
N CYS A 27 -11.86 -1.16 4.02
CA CYS A 27 -10.77 -0.19 3.98
C CYS A 27 -10.34 0.13 2.54
N GLN A 28 -9.42 1.10 2.39
CA GLN A 28 -8.81 1.45 1.11
C GLN A 28 -7.30 1.18 1.10
N PHE A 29 -6.80 0.77 -0.06
CA PHE A 29 -5.37 0.62 -0.31
C PHE A 29 -4.82 1.93 -0.88
N LEU A 30 -4.41 2.82 0.00
CA LEU A 30 -3.87 4.14 -0.36
C LEU A 30 -2.34 4.14 -0.29
N ALA A 31 -1.70 4.33 -1.44
CA ALA A 31 -0.25 4.53 -1.53
C ALA A 31 0.10 6.02 -1.53
N THR A 32 1.22 6.35 -0.91
CA THR A 32 1.70 7.72 -0.72
C THR A 32 2.88 7.98 -1.65
N HIS A 33 2.84 9.10 -2.38
CA HIS A 33 3.96 9.55 -3.19
C HIS A 33 5.14 9.92 -2.30
N CYS A 34 6.32 9.39 -2.62
CA CYS A 34 7.56 9.74 -1.94
C CYS A 34 8.74 9.55 -2.90
N ASP A 35 9.85 10.25 -2.67
CA ASP A 35 11.01 10.20 -3.57
C ASP A 35 11.75 8.85 -3.49
N SER A 36 11.75 8.25 -2.31
CA SER A 36 12.41 6.99 -2.02
C SER A 36 11.64 6.15 -1.00
N TYR A 37 11.95 4.85 -0.95
CA TYR A 37 11.36 3.96 0.05
C TYR A 37 11.89 4.29 1.45
N GLU A 38 13.15 4.72 1.52
CA GLU A 38 13.83 5.14 2.74
C GLU A 38 13.17 6.41 3.33
N ASP A 39 12.79 7.37 2.49
CA ASP A 39 12.07 8.56 2.95
C ASP A 39 10.64 8.25 3.38
N PHE A 40 9.99 7.30 2.70
CA PHE A 40 8.71 6.74 3.13
C PHE A 40 8.86 6.13 4.52
N GLN A 41 9.82 5.21 4.72
CA GLN A 41 10.10 4.56 6.01
C GLN A 41 10.53 5.52 7.12
N ALA A 42 11.19 6.63 6.78
CA ALA A 42 11.54 7.68 7.72
C ALA A 42 10.36 8.61 8.07
N GLY A 43 9.17 8.39 7.51
CA GLY A 43 7.99 9.23 7.73
C GLY A 43 8.09 10.63 7.14
N LYS A 44 8.99 10.87 6.17
CA LYS A 44 9.20 12.19 5.55
C LYS A 44 8.12 12.59 4.56
N CYS A 45 7.27 11.65 4.17
CA CYS A 45 6.15 11.85 3.26
C CYS A 45 4.84 11.50 3.99
N PRO A 46 4.38 12.31 4.95
CA PRO A 46 3.19 11.98 5.71
C PRO A 46 1.94 12.11 4.84
N ARG A 47 1.01 11.17 5.01
CA ARG A 47 -0.17 11.02 4.14
C ARG A 47 -1.02 12.30 4.02
N ASN A 48 -1.06 13.12 5.05
CA ASN A 48 -1.86 14.36 5.09
C ASN A 48 -1.26 15.51 4.26
N SER A 49 0.02 15.47 3.91
CA SER A 49 0.70 16.51 3.13
C SER A 49 1.34 15.98 1.84
N SER A 50 1.17 14.69 1.55
CA SER A 50 1.69 14.04 0.36
C SER A 50 0.56 13.61 -0.55
N VAL A 51 0.85 13.49 -1.85
CA VAL A 51 -0.12 12.98 -2.82
C VAL A 51 -0.39 11.52 -2.52
N VAL A 52 -1.68 11.15 -2.44
CA VAL A 52 -2.13 9.77 -2.24
C VAL A 52 -2.90 9.28 -3.44
N ALA A 53 -2.82 7.99 -3.70
CA ALA A 53 -3.56 7.35 -4.78
C ALA A 53 -4.04 5.96 -4.36
N ASP A 54 -5.21 5.57 -4.87
CA ASP A 54 -5.65 4.18 -4.85
C ASP A 54 -4.67 3.32 -5.65
N ILE A 55 -4.41 2.10 -5.16
CA ILE A 55 -3.67 1.08 -5.90
C ILE A 55 -4.57 -0.09 -6.27
N GLY A 56 -4.13 -0.88 -7.25
CA GLY A 56 -4.85 -2.07 -7.68
C GLY A 56 -6.02 -1.74 -8.61
N PHE A 57 -7.20 -2.30 -8.34
CA PHE A 57 -8.36 -2.22 -9.24
C PHE A 57 -8.88 -0.81 -9.47
N TYR A 58 -8.87 0.03 -8.43
CA TYR A 58 -9.30 1.43 -8.49
C TYR A 58 -8.14 2.40 -8.76
N GLY A 59 -6.94 1.89 -9.05
CA GLY A 59 -5.78 2.73 -9.34
C GLY A 59 -5.94 3.50 -10.66
N ASP A 60 -5.66 4.79 -10.62
CA ASP A 60 -5.74 5.68 -11.78
C ASP A 60 -4.49 6.57 -11.89
N THR A 61 -4.36 7.25 -13.02
CA THR A 61 -3.26 8.15 -13.32
C THR A 61 -3.33 9.39 -12.45
N VAL A 62 -2.29 9.61 -11.65
CA VAL A 62 -2.13 10.85 -10.90
C VAL A 62 -1.60 11.95 -11.81
N THR A 63 -2.34 13.04 -11.95
CA THR A 63 -1.94 14.20 -12.77
C THR A 63 -1.01 15.14 -12.00
N GLY A 64 -0.18 15.90 -12.72
CA GLY A 64 0.71 16.90 -12.11
C GLY A 64 2.01 16.34 -11.51
N LEU A 65 2.27 15.03 -11.64
CA LEU A 65 3.52 14.41 -11.22
C LEU A 65 4.41 14.05 -12.41
N PRO A 66 5.75 14.03 -12.22
CA PRO A 66 6.68 13.51 -13.22
C PRO A 66 6.35 12.06 -13.62
N LYS A 67 6.70 11.70 -14.86
CA LYS A 67 6.65 10.29 -15.29
C LYS A 67 7.55 9.46 -14.37
N LEU A 68 7.10 8.25 -14.03
CA LEU A 68 7.80 7.31 -13.15
C LEU A 68 7.89 7.77 -11.68
N SER A 69 7.02 8.68 -11.26
CA SER A 69 6.78 8.95 -9.83
C SER A 69 6.46 7.67 -9.07
N LYS A 70 7.00 7.56 -7.86
CA LYS A 70 6.90 6.35 -7.03
C LYS A 70 5.89 6.54 -5.92
N PHE A 71 5.15 5.48 -5.66
CA PHE A 71 4.18 5.42 -4.59
C PHE A 71 4.48 4.22 -3.71
N TYR A 72 4.33 4.41 -2.41
CA TYR A 72 4.64 3.40 -1.40
C TYR A 72 3.46 3.19 -0.48
N ILE A 73 3.23 1.94 -0.11
CA ILE A 73 2.18 1.52 0.81
C ILE A 73 2.76 0.49 1.77
N GLU A 74 2.29 0.53 3.01
CA GLU A 74 2.46 -0.58 3.93
C GLU A 74 1.16 -1.38 3.96
N VAL A 75 1.28 -2.69 3.81
CA VAL A 75 0.18 -3.64 3.92
C VAL A 75 0.35 -4.47 5.19
N GLY A 76 -0.77 -4.77 5.85
CA GLY A 76 -0.82 -5.66 6.98
C GLY A 76 -0.45 -7.10 6.62
N LYS A 77 -0.18 -7.89 7.67
CA LYS A 77 0.17 -9.31 7.55
C LYS A 77 -1.04 -10.20 7.24
N ASP A 78 -2.22 -9.76 7.62
CA ASP A 78 -3.46 -10.54 7.58
C ASP A 78 -4.57 -9.76 6.83
N PRO A 79 -5.53 -10.45 6.19
CA PRO A 79 -6.71 -9.81 5.59
C PRO A 79 -7.43 -8.86 6.57
N PRO A 80 -7.91 -7.70 6.11
CA PRO A 80 -8.01 -7.24 4.72
C PRO A 80 -6.71 -6.64 4.13
N TYR A 81 -5.54 -6.80 4.76
CA TYR A 81 -4.20 -6.37 4.34
C TYR A 81 -3.99 -4.85 4.15
N CYS A 82 -5.01 -4.06 3.95
CA CYS A 82 -4.94 -2.61 4.05
C CYS A 82 -4.69 -2.14 5.50
N GLN A 83 -4.25 -0.90 5.63
CA GLN A 83 -4.32 -0.18 6.90
C GLN A 83 -5.67 0.53 7.02
N LYS A 84 -6.19 0.72 8.23
CA LYS A 84 -7.45 1.46 8.41
C LYS A 84 -7.23 2.93 8.05
N ASN A 85 -8.28 3.57 7.54
CA ASN A 85 -8.22 4.96 7.09
C ASN A 85 -7.73 5.88 8.22
N GLY A 86 -6.59 6.53 8.01
CA GLY A 86 -5.95 7.42 8.98
C GLY A 86 -4.73 6.84 9.71
N ASP A 87 -4.51 5.53 9.62
CA ASP A 87 -3.30 4.91 10.16
C ASP A 87 -2.11 5.27 9.25
N GLN A 88 -1.13 6.00 9.79
CA GLN A 88 0.15 6.16 9.14
C GLN A 88 0.92 4.83 9.22
N PRO A 89 1.74 4.51 8.21
CA PRO A 89 2.59 3.33 8.29
C PRO A 89 3.45 3.41 9.57
N SER A 90 3.46 2.33 10.35
CA SER A 90 4.14 2.29 11.64
C SER A 90 5.53 1.75 11.44
N PHE A 91 6.49 2.65 11.23
CA PHE A 91 7.88 2.30 10.98
C PHE A 91 8.60 1.96 12.29
N THR A 92 8.50 0.72 12.75
CA THR A 92 9.36 0.19 13.82
C THR A 92 10.56 -0.52 13.23
N ASN A 93 11.77 -0.11 13.66
CA ASN A 93 13.05 -0.80 13.42
C ASN A 93 13.07 -2.22 14.00
#